data_AF-A0A2H0QK58-F1
#
_entry.id   AF-A0A2H0QK58-F1
#
_cell.length_a   1.000
_cell.length_b   1.000
_cell.length_c   1.000
_cell.angle_alpha   90.00
_cell.angle_beta   90.00
_cell.angle_gamma   90.00
#
_symmetry.space_group_name_H-M   'P 1'
#
loop_
_entity.id
_entity.type
_entity.pdbx_description
1 polymer ?
#
loop_
_entity_poly.entity_id
_entity_poly.type
_entity_poly.pdbx_seq_one_letter_code
_entity_poly.pdbx_strand_id
1 'polypeptide(L)' 'MTKVKTFEDAVQFLRSAVKFSNIKNQKHIDPALVNAEDLGDYQKAMVLVRHEVDSGKISQDDLKNKLGLD' A
#
# COMPACT_ATOMS: atom_id res chain seq x y z
N MET A 1 18.39 6.56 -0.72
CA MET A 1 17.74 6.42 -2.04
C MET A 1 16.33 5.90 -1.81
N THR A 2 15.31 6.48 -2.44
CA THR A 2 13.91 6.01 -2.29
C THR A 2 13.76 4.58 -2.80
N LYS A 3 13.13 3.73 -1.98
CA LYS A 3 12.83 2.31 -2.27
C LYS A 3 11.66 2.12 -3.24
N VAL A 4 10.84 3.14 -3.43
CA VAL A 4 9.59 3.09 -4.22
C VAL A 4 9.74 3.89 -5.51
N LYS A 5 9.89 3.20 -6.65
CA LYS A 5 10.04 3.84 -7.97
C LYS A 5 8.93 3.46 -8.95
N THR A 6 8.40 2.25 -8.81
CA THR A 6 7.35 1.70 -9.66
C THR A 6 6.08 1.40 -8.87
N PHE A 7 4.97 1.16 -9.58
CA PHE A 7 3.72 0.75 -8.95
C PHE A 7 3.89 -0.59 -8.22
N GLU A 8 4.62 -1.53 -8.81
CA GLU A 8 4.93 -2.83 -8.23
C GLU A 8 5.75 -2.69 -6.94
N ASP A 9 6.76 -1.81 -6.91
CA ASP A 9 7.53 -1.51 -5.70
C ASP A 9 6.62 -0.95 -4.61
N ALA A 10 5.71 -0.03 -4.96
CA ALA A 10 4.77 0.57 -4.02
C ALA A 10 3.82 -0.48 -3.44
N VAL A 11 3.26 -1.36 -4.26
CA VAL A 11 2.39 -2.46 -3.81
C VAL A 11 3.17 -3.40 -2.89
N GLN A 12 4.36 -3.84 -3.29
CA GLN A 12 5.17 -4.74 -2.47
C GLN A 12 5.53 -4.10 -1.13
N PHE A 13 5.91 -2.83 -1.13
CA PHE A 13 6.23 -2.08 0.07
C PHE A 13 5.01 -1.95 1.00
N LEU A 14 3.84 -1.54 0.48
CA LEU A 14 2.62 -1.40 1.28
C LEU A 14 2.10 -2.73 1.83
N ARG A 15 2.27 -3.84 1.10
CA ARG A 15 1.91 -5.18 1.59
C ARG A 15 2.65 -5.57 2.87
N SER A 16 3.88 -5.09 3.06
CA SER A 16 4.63 -5.33 4.30
C SER A 16 4.00 -4.69 5.54
N ALA A 17 3.17 -3.65 5.33
CA ALA A 17 2.43 -2.96 6.37
C ALA A 17 0.97 -3.44 6.49
N VAL A 18 0.57 -4.52 5.81
CA VAL A 18 -0.79 -5.07 5.90
C VAL A 18 -0.90 -6.03 7.08
N LYS A 19 -1.91 -5.81 7.94
CA LYS A 19 -2.21 -6.69 9.07
C LYS A 19 -3.71 -6.85 9.28
N PHE A 20 -4.09 -7.87 10.06
CA PHE A 20 -5.46 -8.02 10.52
C PHE A 20 -5.82 -6.87 11.48
N SER A 21 -7.04 -6.36 11.31
CA SER A 21 -7.67 -5.45 12.27
C SER A 21 -8.27 -6.25 13.43
N ASN A 22 -8.78 -5.53 14.43
CA ASN A 22 -9.58 -6.13 15.51
C ASN A 22 -10.97 -6.57 15.04
N ILE A 23 -11.39 -6.18 13.82
CA ILE A 23 -12.63 -6.64 13.20
C ILE A 23 -12.36 -7.98 12.52
N LYS A 24 -13.21 -8.97 12.82
CA LYS A 24 -13.06 -10.34 12.32
C LYS A 24 -12.91 -10.37 10.80
N ASN A 25 -11.84 -11.02 10.34
CA ASN A 25 -11.49 -11.21 8.92
C ASN A 25 -11.26 -9.93 8.11
N GLN A 26 -11.11 -8.76 8.74
CA GLN A 26 -10.77 -7.52 8.03
C GLN A 26 -9.29 -7.21 8.17
N LYS A 27 -8.62 -6.92 7.06
CA LYS A 27 -7.24 -6.41 7.02
C LYS A 27 -7.21 -4.92 6.71
N HIS A 28 -6.11 -4.27 7.09
CA HIS A 28 -5.84 -2.87 6.80
C HIS A 28 -4.34 -2.65 6.67
N ILE A 29 -3.95 -1.53 6.08
CA ILE A 29 -2.57 -1.05 6.12
C ILE A 29 -2.37 -0.30 7.44
N ASP A 30 -1.34 -0.66 8.18
CA ASP A 30 -0.95 0.00 9.43
C ASP A 30 0.42 0.69 9.27
N PRO A 31 0.45 2.04 9.22
CA PRO A 31 1.70 2.80 9.18
C PRO A 31 2.63 2.52 10.37
N ALA A 32 2.13 2.05 11.51
CA ALA A 32 2.96 1.74 12.67
C ALA A 32 3.89 0.52 12.45
N LEU A 33 3.65 -0.28 11.41
CA LEU A 33 4.55 -1.36 10.99
C LEU A 33 5.72 -0.87 10.14
N VAL A 34 5.74 0.41 9.77
CA VAL A 34 6.80 1.01 8.95
C VAL A 34 7.82 1.71 9.84
N ASN A 35 9.11 1.46 9.58
CA ASN A 35 10.19 2.16 10.28
C ASN A 35 10.15 3.66 9.99
N ALA A 36 10.54 4.48 10.99
CA ALA A 36 10.51 5.94 10.87
C ALA A 36 11.32 6.47 9.66
N GLU A 37 12.46 5.84 9.35
CA GLU A 37 13.30 6.18 8.21
C GLU A 37 12.63 5.95 6.84
N ASP A 38 11.65 5.05 6.79
CA ASP A 38 10.94 4.65 5.58
C ASP A 38 9.59 5.36 5.42
N LEU A 39 9.19 6.23 6.36
CA LEU A 39 7.90 6.93 6.30
C LEU A 39 7.75 7.79 5.04
N GLY A 40 8.84 8.40 4.56
CA GLY A 40 8.82 9.17 3.31
C GLY A 40 8.54 8.29 2.09
N ASP A 41 9.06 7.06 2.08
CA ASP A 41 8.81 6.10 1.01
C ASP A 41 7.40 5.48 1.12
N TYR A 42 6.89 5.29 2.34
CA TYR A 42 5.50 4.89 2.58
C TYR A 42 4.50 5.89 2.00
N GLN A 43 4.70 7.19 2.29
CA GLN A 43 3.83 8.24 1.75
C GLN A 43 3.88 8.27 0.22
N LYS A 44 5.06 8.11 -0.37
CA LYS A 44 5.21 8.02 -1.84
C LYS A 44 4.48 6.81 -2.41
N ALA A 45 4.59 5.64 -1.77
CA ALA A 45 3.87 4.45 -2.19
C ALA A 45 2.36 4.65 -2.18
N MET A 46 1.82 5.23 -1.10
CA MET A 46 0.40 5.56 -0.99
C MET A 46 -0.08 6.50 -2.11
N VAL A 47 0.70 7.54 -2.42
CA VAL A 47 0.38 8.47 -3.51
C VAL A 47 0.42 7.78 -4.87
N LEU A 48 1.43 6.94 -5.12
CA LEU A 48 1.61 6.26 -6.39
C LEU A 48 0.47 5.28 -6.68
N VAL A 49 0.11 4.41 -5.73
CA VAL A 49 -1.00 3.47 -5.93
C VAL A 49 -2.34 4.20 -6.09
N ARG A 50 -2.51 5.34 -5.40
CA ARG A 50 -3.71 6.17 -5.54
C ARG A 50 -3.81 6.81 -6.92
N HIS A 51 -2.69 7.32 -7.44
CA HIS A 51 -2.63 7.89 -8.79
C HIS A 51 -3.02 6.87 -9.87
N GLU A 52 -2.58 5.61 -9.76
CA GLU A 52 -2.94 4.57 -10.74
C GLU A 52 -4.44 4.24 -10.73
N VAL A 53 -5.08 4.30 -9.55
CA VAL A 53 -6.55 4.17 -9.44
C VAL A 53 -7.26 5.39 -10.01
N ASP A 54 -6.84 6.59 -9.61
CA ASP A 54 -7.48 7.84 -10.04
C ASP A 54 -7.31 8.10 -11.55
N SER A 55 -6.22 7.60 -12.15
CA SER A 55 -6.00 7.63 -13.61
C SER A 55 -6.73 6.52 -14.38
N GLY A 56 -7.47 5.66 -13.67
CA GLY A 56 -8.28 4.59 -14.27
C GLY A 56 -7.47 3.41 -14.83
N LYS A 57 -6.17 3.32 -14.53
CA LYS A 57 -5.31 2.23 -15.00
C LYS A 57 -5.58 0.91 -14.28
N ILE A 58 -6.00 0.99 -13.02
CA ILE A 58 -6.46 -0.15 -12.23
C ILE A 58 -7.73 0.24 -11.47
N SER A 59 -8.59 -0.73 -11.15
CA SER A 59 -9.73 -0.47 -10.28
C SER A 59 -9.32 -0.44 -8.80
N GLN A 60 -10.17 0.15 -7.96
CA GLN A 60 -9.99 0.13 -6.51
C GLN A 60 -10.00 -1.30 -5.94
N ASP A 61 -10.77 -2.21 -6.53
CA ASP A 61 -10.85 -3.61 -6.10
C ASP A 61 -9.62 -4.41 -6.54
N ASP A 62 -9.11 -4.17 -7.75
CA ASP A 62 -7.82 -4.74 -8.18
C ASP A 62 -6.68 -4.32 -7.26
N LEU A 63 -6.68 -3.06 -6.82
CA LEU A 63 -5.69 -2.57 -5.86
C LEU A 63 -5.82 -3.28 -4.51
N LYS A 64 -7.05 -3.48 -3.99
CA LYS A 64 -7.27 -4.21 -2.73
C LYS A 64 -6.74 -5.64 -2.83
N ASN A 65 -7.06 -6.35 -3.91
CA ASN A 65 -6.59 -7.72 -4.16
C ASN A 65 -5.06 -7.77 -4.23
N LYS A 66 -4.43 -6.81 -4.94
CA LYS A 66 -2.96 -6.70 -5.02
C LYS A 66 -2.31 -6.44 -3.66
N LEU A 67 -2.96 -5.65 -2.80
CA LEU A 67 -2.50 -5.38 -1.44
C LEU A 67 -2.87 -6.50 -0.44
N GLY A 68 -3.74 -7.43 -0.82
CA GLY A 68 -4.26 -8.48 0.03
C GLY A 68 -5.21 -7.95 1.13
N LEU A 69 -5.98 -6.92 0.81
CA LEU A 69 -6.95 -6.24 1.68
C LEU A 69 -8.40 -6.75 1.50
N ASP A 70 -8.60 -7.66 0.56
CA ASP A 70 -9.82 -8.41 0.30
C ASP A 70 -10.07 -9.55 1.29
#